data_AF-A0A817CKM1-F1
#
_entry.id   AF-A0A817CKM1-F1
#
_cell.length_a   1.000
_cell.length_b   1.000
_cell.length_c   1.000
_cell.angle_alpha   90.00
_cell.angle_beta   90.00
_cell.angle_gamma   90.00
#
_symmetry.space_group_name_H-M   'P 1'
#
loop_
_entity.id
_entity.type
_entity.pdbx_description
1 polymer ?
#
loop_
_entity_poly.entity_id
_entity_poly.type
_entity_poly.pdbx_seq_one_letter_code
_entity_poly.pdbx_strand_id
1 'polypeptide(L)'
;MKLFIFTIVWYLPLIISIRMVHSRSVSCSCNLDSTGMTMICDNVHSLIAYQQCIHEQLSLQTDIKLRRGGVITNLTIKHHRLSSLSNGLLQFSYGNIYYQLNDLRYLYIVQGKLRQVDNRALILIQQALEYLDLSNNEFEYMPKISNNNEEYSNLEKLILSHNQIQHLTISDIRAYNRLEELDLSFNHEQISCRHLIERLILLFNRNIDPIEHKTTNSVIKFFADLFDDQNTTSDILLFDSDQCLIIEIISRELTDRLCTDEATTEYLSLLELILRKHTIIRETCTRYDELQTCFRSYLSTENCLSENRFIINEIIRQYDWL
;
A
#
# COMPACT_ATOMS: atom_id res chain seq x y z
N MET A 1 12.68 -35.38 -58.42
CA MET A 1 12.86 -35.85 -57.03
C MET A 1 13.31 -34.62 -56.23
N LYS A 2 12.39 -33.95 -55.52
CA LYS A 2 12.37 -33.85 -54.04
C LYS A 2 13.73 -33.37 -53.48
N LEU A 3 13.88 -32.27 -52.74
CA LEU A 3 12.99 -31.69 -51.73
C LEU A 3 13.48 -30.27 -51.38
N PHE A 4 12.55 -29.37 -51.06
CA PHE A 4 12.78 -28.16 -50.26
C PHE A 4 13.50 -28.53 -48.95
N ILE A 5 14.55 -27.79 -48.57
CA ILE A 5 15.02 -27.72 -47.19
C ILE A 5 15.06 -26.25 -46.78
N PHE A 6 14.00 -25.85 -46.06
CA PHE A 6 13.99 -24.72 -45.15
C PHE A 6 15.10 -24.95 -44.10
N THR A 7 16.17 -24.15 -44.12
CA THR A 7 17.02 -23.99 -42.93
C THR A 7 16.34 -22.99 -42.01
N ILE A 8 15.52 -23.57 -41.12
CA ILE A 8 14.98 -22.97 -39.91
C ILE A 8 16.12 -22.25 -39.18
N VAL A 9 16.01 -20.93 -39.07
CA VAL A 9 16.73 -20.12 -38.08
C VAL A 9 16.25 -20.61 -36.71
N TRP A 10 17.01 -21.53 -36.12
CA TRP A 10 16.85 -21.88 -34.72
C TRP A 10 17.28 -20.66 -33.89
N TYR A 11 16.31 -19.85 -33.50
CA TYR A 11 16.30 -19.22 -32.19
C TYR A 11 16.51 -20.32 -31.15
N LEU A 12 17.77 -20.61 -30.82
CA LEU A 12 18.10 -21.25 -29.57
C LEU A 12 17.93 -20.17 -28.50
N PRO A 13 16.90 -20.24 -27.62
CA PRO A 13 17.01 -19.50 -26.38
C PRO A 13 18.27 -20.05 -25.71
N LEU A 14 19.19 -19.17 -25.30
CA LEU A 14 20.22 -19.53 -24.35
C LEU A 14 19.51 -20.27 -23.23
N ILE A 15 19.70 -21.59 -23.17
CA ILE A 15 19.30 -22.37 -22.01
C ILE A 15 20.24 -21.90 -20.91
N ILE A 16 19.79 -20.90 -20.16
CA ILE A 16 20.42 -20.46 -18.93
C ILE A 16 20.28 -21.66 -18.00
N SER A 17 21.38 -22.40 -17.83
CA SER A 17 21.41 -23.49 -16.87
C SER A 17 21.27 -22.88 -15.47
N ILE A 18 20.07 -22.95 -14.90
CA ILE A 18 19.79 -22.58 -13.51
C ILE A 18 20.63 -23.52 -12.65
N ARG A 19 21.73 -23.00 -12.08
CA ARG A 19 22.55 -23.71 -11.11
C ARG A 19 22.47 -22.99 -9.78
N MET A 20 21.77 -23.58 -8.82
CA MET A 20 21.87 -23.14 -7.43
C MET A 20 23.26 -23.47 -6.90
N VAL A 21 24.07 -22.44 -6.67
CA VAL A 21 25.34 -22.55 -5.96
C VAL A 21 25.05 -22.31 -4.48
N HIS A 22 25.30 -23.34 -3.69
CA HIS A 22 25.36 -23.21 -2.25
C HIS A 22 26.79 -22.82 -1.90
N SER A 23 26.98 -21.58 -1.48
CA SER A 23 28.27 -21.14 -0.93
C SER A 23 28.60 -22.02 0.28
N ARG A 24 29.83 -22.53 0.34
CA ARG A 24 30.33 -23.33 1.48
C ARG A 24 30.51 -22.50 2.77
N SER A 25 30.25 -21.19 2.74
CA SER A 25 29.99 -20.40 3.94
C SER A 25 28.49 -20.43 4.24
N VAL A 26 28.12 -21.04 5.36
CA VAL A 26 26.77 -21.43 5.83
C VAL A 26 25.78 -20.26 6.01
N SER A 27 26.02 -19.07 5.45
CA SER A 27 25.28 -17.85 5.75
C SER A 27 24.54 -17.20 4.59
N CYS A 28 24.78 -17.58 3.33
CA CYS A 28 24.06 -17.03 2.18
C CYS A 28 23.88 -18.07 1.06
N SER A 29 22.68 -18.08 0.45
CA SER A 29 22.39 -18.79 -0.80
C SER A 29 22.00 -17.79 -1.89
N CYS A 30 22.59 -17.94 -3.08
CA CYS A 30 22.30 -17.10 -4.24
C CYS A 30 21.82 -17.95 -5.39
N ASN A 31 20.76 -17.51 -6.06
CA ASN A 31 20.22 -18.13 -7.26
C ASN A 31 20.11 -17.08 -8.36
N LEU A 32 20.71 -17.35 -9.52
CA LEU A 32 20.63 -16.50 -10.70
C LEU A 32 19.73 -17.20 -11.73
N ASP A 33 18.66 -16.54 -12.12
CA ASP A 33 17.75 -16.99 -13.18
C ASP A 33 17.80 -16.06 -14.39
N SER A 34 16.91 -16.29 -15.36
CA SER A 34 16.84 -15.50 -16.60
C SER A 34 16.40 -14.05 -16.41
N THR A 35 15.89 -13.70 -15.23
CA THR A 35 15.25 -12.42 -14.91
C THR A 35 15.92 -11.66 -13.76
N GLY A 36 16.82 -12.30 -13.01
CA GLY A 36 17.56 -11.65 -11.94
C GLY A 36 18.18 -12.61 -10.93
N MET A 37 18.60 -12.05 -9.80
CA MET A 37 19.31 -12.75 -8.75
C MET A 37 18.51 -12.72 -7.44
N THR A 38 18.19 -13.89 -6.90
CA THR A 38 17.64 -14.00 -5.54
C THR A 38 18.75 -14.38 -4.59
N MET A 39 18.83 -13.66 -3.47
CA MET A 39 19.81 -13.89 -2.43
C MET A 39 19.13 -13.96 -1.06
N ILE A 40 19.43 -15.04 -0.35
CA ILE A 40 18.92 -15.29 0.99
C ILE A 40 20.14 -15.38 1.88
N CYS A 41 20.21 -14.52 2.89
CA CYS A 41 21.34 -14.48 3.81
C CYS A 41 20.86 -14.56 5.26
N ASP A 42 21.29 -15.60 5.97
CA ASP A 42 20.99 -15.82 7.38
C ASP A 42 21.90 -14.98 8.29
N ASN A 43 23.11 -14.62 7.82
CA ASN A 43 24.07 -13.85 8.60
C ASN A 43 24.97 -12.97 7.71
N VAL A 44 24.76 -11.64 7.74
CA VAL A 44 25.49 -10.64 6.90
C VAL A 44 26.66 -10.03 7.67
N HIS A 45 27.04 -10.56 8.83
CA HIS A 45 28.23 -10.08 9.53
C HIS A 45 29.54 -10.26 8.75
N SER A 46 29.52 -10.97 7.61
CA SER A 46 30.56 -10.80 6.61
C SER A 46 29.95 -10.34 5.29
N LEU A 47 30.14 -9.04 4.97
CA LEU A 47 30.03 -8.50 3.61
C LEU A 47 30.76 -9.42 2.59
N ILE A 48 31.78 -10.11 3.06
CA ILE A 48 32.56 -11.13 2.34
C ILE A 48 31.70 -12.32 1.89
N ALA A 49 30.87 -12.92 2.75
CA ALA A 49 30.03 -14.07 2.34
C ALA A 49 29.03 -13.69 1.25
N TYR A 50 28.49 -12.48 1.37
CA TYR A 50 27.59 -11.89 0.39
C TYR A 50 28.29 -11.66 -0.96
N GLN A 51 29.46 -11.01 -0.96
CA GLN A 51 30.25 -10.77 -2.16
C GLN A 51 30.75 -12.09 -2.80
N GLN A 52 31.14 -13.07 -1.99
CA GLN A 52 31.60 -14.38 -2.44
C GLN A 52 30.49 -15.14 -3.17
N CYS A 53 29.29 -15.19 -2.60
CA CYS A 53 28.15 -15.91 -3.17
C CYS A 53 27.80 -15.42 -4.59
N ILE A 54 27.92 -14.11 -4.79
CA ILE A 54 27.66 -13.45 -6.07
C ILE A 54 28.78 -13.70 -7.05
N HIS A 55 30.03 -13.61 -6.60
CA HIS A 55 31.19 -13.95 -7.41
C HIS A 55 31.10 -15.40 -7.91
N GLU A 56 30.75 -16.34 -7.05
CA GLU A 56 30.55 -17.75 -7.41
C GLU A 56 29.46 -17.90 -8.48
N GLN A 57 28.32 -17.20 -8.37
CA GLN A 57 27.25 -17.29 -9.37
C GLN A 57 27.59 -16.63 -10.71
N LEU A 58 28.20 -15.45 -10.69
CA LEU A 58 28.51 -14.69 -11.90
C LEU A 58 29.73 -15.24 -12.64
N SER A 59 30.71 -15.81 -11.94
CA SER A 59 31.88 -16.46 -12.56
C SER A 59 31.53 -17.69 -13.40
N LEU A 60 30.42 -18.37 -13.07
CA LEU A 60 29.93 -19.54 -13.80
C LEU A 60 29.25 -19.17 -15.13
N GLN A 61 28.85 -17.91 -15.32
CA GLN A 61 28.20 -17.48 -16.55
C GLN A 61 29.18 -17.53 -17.72
N THR A 62 28.72 -17.78 -18.94
CA THR A 62 29.58 -17.79 -20.14
C THR A 62 29.60 -16.43 -20.84
N ASP A 63 28.52 -15.66 -20.73
CA ASP A 63 28.40 -14.32 -21.28
C ASP A 63 29.18 -13.29 -20.43
N ILE A 64 30.00 -12.47 -21.08
CA ILE A 64 30.85 -11.46 -20.44
C ILE A 64 30.03 -10.36 -19.74
N LYS A 65 28.86 -10.00 -20.28
CA LYS A 65 27.93 -9.04 -19.66
C LYS A 65 27.29 -9.63 -18.40
N LEU A 66 26.84 -10.88 -18.46
CA LEU A 66 26.33 -11.59 -17.28
C LEU A 66 27.43 -11.77 -16.22
N ARG A 67 28.65 -12.12 -16.62
CA ARG A 67 29.83 -12.21 -15.73
C ARG A 67 30.16 -10.90 -15.01
N ARG A 68 29.71 -9.75 -15.50
CA ARG A 68 29.96 -8.44 -14.89
C ARG A 68 28.75 -7.87 -14.13
N GLY A 69 27.64 -8.62 -14.07
CA GLY A 69 26.43 -8.22 -13.34
C GLY A 69 25.51 -7.26 -14.12
N GLY A 70 25.89 -6.82 -15.31
CA GLY A 70 25.15 -5.85 -16.13
C GLY A 70 23.92 -6.42 -16.86
N VAL A 71 23.24 -7.40 -16.27
CA VAL A 71 21.93 -7.93 -16.74
C VAL A 71 21.04 -8.29 -15.55
N ILE A 72 21.48 -8.05 -14.31
CA ILE A 72 20.66 -8.32 -13.14
C ILE A 72 19.65 -7.19 -13.03
N THR A 73 18.42 -7.43 -13.50
CA THR A 73 17.32 -6.47 -13.41
C THR A 73 16.56 -6.60 -12.09
N ASN A 74 16.56 -7.78 -11.48
CA ASN A 74 15.86 -8.05 -10.22
C ASN A 74 16.82 -8.55 -9.15
N LEU A 75 16.73 -8.01 -7.94
CA LEU A 75 17.51 -8.44 -6.79
C LEU A 75 16.61 -8.58 -5.57
N THR A 76 16.55 -9.78 -5.00
CA THR A 76 15.87 -10.03 -3.73
C THR A 76 16.90 -10.34 -2.66
N ILE A 77 16.82 -9.63 -1.53
CA ILE A 77 17.65 -9.80 -0.35
C ILE A 77 16.72 -10.11 0.82
N LYS A 78 16.83 -11.32 1.37
CA LYS A 78 16.16 -11.67 2.63
C LYS A 78 17.18 -11.76 3.75
N HIS A 79 16.94 -11.04 4.85
CA HIS A 79 17.93 -10.95 5.91
C HIS A 79 17.35 -10.68 7.31
N HIS A 80 17.73 -11.48 8.31
CA HIS A 80 17.09 -11.45 9.63
C HIS A 80 17.82 -10.63 10.73
N ARG A 81 18.94 -9.99 10.42
CA ARG A 81 19.79 -9.28 11.41
C ARG A 81 20.31 -7.89 10.96
N LEU A 82 20.01 -7.47 9.74
CA LEU A 82 20.54 -6.25 9.13
C LEU A 82 19.65 -5.12 9.61
N SER A 83 20.21 -4.23 10.43
CA SER A 83 19.50 -3.07 10.97
C SER A 83 19.63 -1.82 10.10
N SER A 84 20.61 -1.82 9.18
CA SER A 84 20.89 -0.69 8.30
C SER A 84 21.41 -1.16 6.96
N LEU A 85 20.87 -0.59 5.88
CA LEU A 85 21.43 -0.76 4.55
C LEU A 85 22.52 0.29 4.33
N SER A 86 23.76 -0.14 4.05
CA SER A 86 24.91 0.74 3.81
C SER A 86 25.51 0.53 2.42
N ASN A 87 26.26 1.51 1.93
CA ASN A 87 26.83 1.55 0.56
C ASN A 87 27.66 0.32 0.22
N GLY A 88 28.31 -0.28 1.22
CA GLY A 88 29.13 -1.47 1.01
C GLY A 88 28.32 -2.66 0.50
N LEU A 89 27.02 -2.75 0.85
CA LEU A 89 26.20 -3.91 0.49
C LEU A 89 25.87 -3.97 -1.01
N LEU A 90 25.75 -2.83 -1.68
CA LEU A 90 25.48 -2.80 -3.13
C LEU A 90 26.74 -2.51 -3.96
N GLN A 91 27.88 -2.28 -3.28
CA GLN A 91 29.19 -2.27 -3.91
C GLN A 91 29.75 -3.70 -3.97
N PHE A 92 29.29 -4.43 -4.97
CA PHE A 92 29.73 -5.81 -5.20
C PHE A 92 31.16 -5.82 -5.77
N SER A 93 32.11 -6.20 -4.93
CA SER A 93 33.46 -6.51 -5.36
C SER A 93 33.93 -7.81 -4.74
N TYR A 94 34.71 -8.59 -5.48
CA TYR A 94 35.39 -9.77 -4.95
C TYR A 94 36.81 -9.83 -5.52
N GLY A 95 37.81 -9.67 -4.66
CA GLY A 95 39.19 -9.44 -5.09
C GLY A 95 39.31 -8.18 -5.94
N ASN A 96 39.83 -8.31 -7.16
CA ASN A 96 40.01 -7.20 -8.12
C ASN A 96 38.83 -7.05 -9.10
N ILE A 97 37.73 -7.79 -8.90
CA ILE A 97 36.56 -7.76 -9.78
C ILE A 97 35.49 -6.87 -9.15
N TYR A 98 34.98 -5.93 -9.95
CA TYR A 98 33.86 -5.06 -9.59
C TYR A 98 32.65 -5.44 -10.45
N TYR A 99 31.51 -5.66 -9.81
CA TYR A 99 30.25 -5.91 -10.49
C TYR A 99 29.41 -4.64 -10.49
N GLN A 100 28.87 -4.30 -11.66
CA GLN A 100 28.05 -3.12 -11.85
C GLN A 100 26.59 -3.55 -11.97
N LEU A 101 25.75 -3.19 -10.99
CA LEU A 101 24.31 -3.41 -11.03
C LEU A 101 23.57 -2.25 -11.71
N ASN A 102 24.15 -1.71 -12.78
CA ASN A 102 23.64 -0.50 -13.43
C ASN A 102 22.26 -0.72 -14.09
N ASP A 103 21.87 -1.97 -14.32
CA ASP A 103 20.59 -2.36 -14.93
C ASP A 103 19.55 -2.84 -13.90
N LEU A 104 19.85 -2.71 -12.59
CA LEU A 104 18.94 -3.16 -11.55
C LEU A 104 17.73 -2.25 -11.45
N ARG A 105 16.55 -2.81 -11.76
CA ARG A 105 15.27 -2.12 -11.80
C ARG A 105 14.37 -2.49 -10.63
N TYR A 106 14.44 -3.72 -10.13
CA TYR A 106 13.58 -4.22 -9.07
C TYR A 106 14.41 -4.69 -7.89
N LEU A 107 14.26 -4.04 -6.74
CA LEU A 107 14.97 -4.39 -5.51
C LEU A 107 13.96 -4.73 -4.41
N TYR A 108 14.12 -5.92 -3.85
CA TYR A 108 13.31 -6.42 -2.73
C TYR A 108 14.23 -6.64 -1.54
N ILE A 109 14.07 -5.89 -0.46
CA ILE A 109 14.75 -6.14 0.81
C ILE A 109 13.69 -6.33 1.88
N VAL A 110 13.19 -7.56 1.97
CA VAL A 110 11.99 -7.90 2.73
C VAL A 110 12.29 -8.86 3.88
N GLN A 111 11.39 -8.88 4.87
CA GLN A 111 11.42 -9.82 6.00
C GLN A 111 12.71 -9.68 6.84
N GLY A 112 13.04 -8.43 7.18
CA GLY A 112 14.25 -8.10 7.91
C GLY A 112 14.04 -7.22 9.11
N LYS A 113 15.15 -6.63 9.58
CA LYS A 113 15.19 -5.74 10.75
C LYS A 113 15.65 -4.35 10.39
N LEU A 114 15.53 -3.97 9.12
CA LEU A 114 16.03 -2.68 8.66
C LEU A 114 15.26 -1.56 9.33
N ARG A 115 16.00 -0.64 9.96
CA ARG A 115 15.45 0.58 10.56
C ARG A 115 15.81 1.82 9.77
N GLN A 116 16.86 1.72 8.95
CA GLN A 116 17.41 2.83 8.19
C GLN A 116 18.06 2.35 6.90
N VAL A 117 18.03 3.23 5.91
CA VAL A 117 18.83 3.12 4.67
C VAL A 117 19.78 4.30 4.69
N ASP A 118 21.09 4.04 4.59
CA ASP A 118 22.10 5.09 4.44
C ASP A 118 21.85 5.85 3.13
N ASN A 119 21.99 7.17 3.16
CA ASN A 119 21.70 8.08 2.05
C ASN A 119 22.53 7.79 0.79
N ARG A 120 23.63 7.06 0.92
CA ARG A 120 24.48 6.66 -0.20
C ARG A 120 24.33 5.17 -0.55
N ALA A 121 23.45 4.44 0.14
CA ALA A 121 23.37 3.00 0.01
C ALA A 121 22.95 2.57 -1.40
N LEU A 122 22.01 3.35 -1.96
CA LEU A 122 21.37 3.08 -3.25
C LEU A 122 21.95 3.94 -4.39
N ILE A 123 22.98 4.75 -4.14
CA ILE A 123 23.51 5.74 -5.12
C ILE A 123 23.95 5.10 -6.45
N LEU A 124 24.44 3.86 -6.40
CA LEU A 124 24.92 3.14 -7.58
C LEU A 124 23.79 2.66 -8.50
N ILE A 125 22.58 2.51 -7.97
CA ILE A 125 21.41 1.98 -8.71
C ILE A 125 20.27 2.99 -8.82
N GLN A 126 20.41 4.17 -8.21
CA GLN A 126 19.38 5.20 -8.11
C GLN A 126 18.80 5.61 -9.47
N GLN A 127 19.62 5.62 -10.53
CA GLN A 127 19.19 6.01 -11.88
C GLN A 127 18.47 4.91 -12.66
N ALA A 128 18.49 3.65 -12.20
CA ALA A 128 17.87 2.53 -12.90
C ALA A 128 16.71 1.89 -12.13
N LEU A 129 16.62 2.15 -10.82
CA LEU A 129 15.63 1.53 -9.94
C LEU A 129 14.22 2.04 -10.23
N GLU A 130 13.32 1.12 -10.56
CA GLU A 130 11.90 1.32 -10.87
C GLU A 130 10.98 0.85 -9.73
N TYR A 131 11.38 -0.20 -9.01
CA TYR A 131 10.58 -0.82 -7.96
C TYR A 131 11.45 -1.11 -6.72
N LEU A 132 10.99 -0.65 -5.56
CA LEU A 132 11.64 -0.88 -4.28
C LEU A 132 10.64 -1.42 -3.25
N ASP A 133 10.87 -2.64 -2.78
CA ASP A 133 10.10 -3.25 -1.71
C ASP A 133 10.96 -3.39 -0.45
N LEU A 134 10.56 -2.64 0.58
CA LEU A 134 11.14 -2.61 1.91
C LEU A 134 10.10 -3.08 2.96
N SER A 135 9.08 -3.81 2.53
CA SER A 135 8.03 -4.32 3.42
C SER A 135 8.59 -5.27 4.48
N ASN A 136 7.89 -5.38 5.60
CA ASN A 136 8.24 -6.28 6.70
C ASN A 136 9.65 -6.01 7.24
N ASN A 137 9.89 -4.75 7.62
CA ASN A 137 11.10 -4.29 8.29
C ASN A 137 10.71 -3.51 9.57
N GLU A 138 11.63 -2.72 10.11
CA GLU A 138 11.46 -1.96 11.37
C GLU A 138 11.66 -0.45 11.13
N PHE A 139 11.27 0.07 9.95
CA PHE A 139 11.42 1.51 9.64
C PHE A 139 10.47 2.35 10.50
N GLU A 140 11.01 3.19 11.40
CA GLU A 140 10.21 4.14 12.21
C GLU A 140 9.88 5.45 11.45
N TYR A 141 10.62 5.72 10.38
CA TYR A 141 10.51 6.91 9.54
C TYR A 141 10.65 6.49 8.07
N MET A 142 10.16 7.33 7.16
CA MET A 142 10.43 7.14 5.74
C MET A 142 11.95 7.00 5.52
N PRO A 143 12.39 6.00 4.74
CA PRO A 143 13.80 5.87 4.41
C PRO A 143 14.24 7.15 3.66
N LYS A 144 15.25 7.83 4.20
CA LYS A 144 15.83 9.03 3.58
C LYS A 144 16.84 8.58 2.54
N ILE A 145 16.45 8.63 1.26
CA ILE A 145 17.28 8.01 0.23
C ILE A 145 17.99 9.02 -0.69
N SER A 146 17.93 10.32 -0.42
CA SER A 146 18.69 11.34 -1.16
C SER A 146 19.10 12.51 -0.25
N ASN A 147 20.32 13.02 -0.44
CA ASN A 147 20.85 14.15 0.32
C ASN A 147 21.03 15.44 -0.50
N ASN A 148 20.95 15.42 -1.84
CA ASN A 148 21.54 16.50 -2.66
C ASN A 148 20.77 16.86 -3.96
N ASN A 149 19.43 16.86 -3.96
CA ASN A 149 18.63 17.20 -5.16
C ASN A 149 18.82 16.24 -6.37
N GLU A 150 19.48 15.10 -6.17
CA GLU A 150 19.50 14.00 -7.12
C GLU A 150 18.35 13.06 -6.76
N GLU A 151 17.29 13.15 -7.55
CA GLU A 151 16.01 12.49 -7.35
C GLU A 151 16.11 11.01 -7.75
N TYR A 152 15.32 10.11 -7.15
CA TYR A 152 15.08 8.79 -7.76
C TYR A 152 14.32 9.01 -9.05
N SER A 153 15.05 9.20 -10.14
CA SER A 153 14.47 9.69 -11.38
C SER A 153 13.58 8.66 -12.04
N ASN A 154 13.64 7.38 -11.69
CA ASN A 154 12.87 6.31 -12.32
C ASN A 154 12.04 5.46 -11.35
N LEU A 155 12.03 5.74 -10.04
CA LEU A 155 11.29 4.91 -9.08
C LEU A 155 9.78 5.14 -9.22
N GLU A 156 9.07 4.12 -9.67
CA GLU A 156 7.63 4.10 -9.91
C GLU A 156 6.87 3.46 -8.75
N LYS A 157 7.46 2.49 -8.05
CA LYS A 157 6.76 1.76 -6.98
C LYS A 157 7.61 1.62 -5.71
N LEU A 158 7.03 1.98 -4.57
CA LEU A 158 7.66 1.90 -3.26
C LEU A 158 6.72 1.19 -2.28
N ILE A 159 7.12 0.00 -1.83
CA ILE A 159 6.38 -0.79 -0.86
C ILE A 159 7.08 -0.67 0.49
N LEU A 160 6.39 -0.07 1.45
CA LEU A 160 6.84 0.13 2.81
C LEU A 160 5.88 -0.49 3.82
N SER A 161 4.99 -1.38 3.40
CA SER A 161 4.01 -1.99 4.29
C SER A 161 4.62 -2.85 5.39
N HIS A 162 3.92 -2.98 6.51
CA HIS A 162 4.41 -3.69 7.70
C HIS A 162 5.75 -3.14 8.20
N ASN A 163 5.79 -1.83 8.41
CA ASN A 163 6.88 -1.12 9.07
C ASN A 163 6.33 -0.35 10.28
N GLN A 164 7.15 0.50 10.88
CA GLN A 164 6.81 1.26 12.06
C GLN A 164 6.75 2.78 11.77
N ILE A 165 6.44 3.18 10.54
CA ILE A 165 6.57 4.59 10.11
C ILE A 165 5.51 5.45 10.77
N GLN A 166 5.90 6.27 11.76
CA GLN A 166 4.94 7.04 12.58
C GLN A 166 4.64 8.42 12.08
N HIS A 167 5.57 9.00 11.34
CA HIS A 167 5.50 10.36 10.88
C HIS A 167 5.86 10.43 9.41
N LEU A 168 4.94 10.97 8.63
CA LEU A 168 5.07 11.24 7.22
C LEU A 168 5.01 12.74 7.00
N THR A 169 6.11 13.31 6.51
CA THR A 169 6.17 14.73 6.13
C THR A 169 6.09 14.90 4.62
N ILE A 170 5.63 16.06 4.15
CA ILE A 170 5.60 16.40 2.71
C ILE A 170 7.00 16.29 2.07
N SER A 171 8.05 16.61 2.83
CA SER A 171 9.45 16.44 2.40
C SER A 171 9.83 14.98 2.16
N ASP A 172 9.24 14.03 2.90
CA ASP A 172 9.54 12.61 2.73
C ASP A 172 8.92 12.08 1.42
N ILE A 173 7.80 12.64 0.97
CA ILE A 173 7.12 12.25 -0.27
C ILE A 173 7.76 12.93 -1.50
N ARG A 174 8.16 14.20 -1.37
CA ARG A 174 8.78 15.00 -2.45
C ARG A 174 10.12 14.44 -2.95
N ALA A 175 10.73 13.51 -2.22
CA ALA A 175 11.94 12.83 -2.67
C ALA A 175 11.69 11.83 -3.83
N TYR A 176 10.42 11.48 -4.13
CA TYR A 176 10.02 10.42 -5.05
C TYR A 176 9.16 10.94 -6.21
N ASN A 177 9.78 11.66 -7.16
CA ASN A 177 9.05 12.45 -8.18
C ASN A 177 8.38 11.66 -9.32
N ARG A 178 8.66 10.36 -9.47
CA ARG A 178 8.02 9.49 -10.48
C ARG A 178 7.18 8.36 -9.87
N LEU A 179 6.90 8.44 -8.56
CA LEU A 179 6.21 7.39 -7.84
C LEU A 179 4.74 7.32 -8.26
N GLU A 180 4.34 6.17 -8.81
CA GLU A 180 2.96 5.82 -9.19
C GLU A 180 2.25 5.03 -8.09
N GLU A 181 2.99 4.24 -7.29
CA GLU A 181 2.43 3.39 -6.24
C GLU A 181 3.24 3.50 -4.94
N LEU A 182 2.56 3.83 -3.85
CA LEU A 182 3.12 3.89 -2.49
C LEU A 182 2.26 3.05 -1.55
N ASP A 183 2.79 1.92 -1.09
CA ASP A 183 2.11 1.09 -0.09
C ASP A 183 2.69 1.38 1.30
N LEU A 184 1.93 2.13 2.09
CA LEU A 184 2.21 2.39 3.51
C LEU A 184 1.30 1.58 4.43
N SER A 185 0.62 0.54 3.93
CA SER A 185 -0.30 -0.24 4.76
C SER A 185 0.41 -0.85 5.98
N PHE A 186 -0.27 -0.92 7.11
CA PHE A 186 0.33 -1.47 8.34
C PHE A 186 1.58 -0.69 8.81
N ASN A 187 1.56 0.66 8.70
CA ASN A 187 2.52 1.60 9.32
C ASN A 187 1.85 2.49 10.37
N HIS A 188 2.67 3.17 11.17
CA HIS A 188 2.27 4.08 12.25
C HIS A 188 1.58 5.41 11.83
N GLU A 189 1.29 5.72 10.55
CA GLU A 189 0.51 6.92 10.18
C GLU A 189 -0.73 6.76 9.25
N GLN A 190 -0.93 5.62 8.58
CA GLN A 190 -2.31 5.11 8.39
C GLN A 190 -2.99 5.01 9.77
N ILE A 191 -2.17 4.69 10.77
CA ILE A 191 -2.42 4.78 12.20
C ILE A 191 -2.78 6.21 12.68
N SER A 192 -2.32 7.34 12.14
CA SER A 192 -2.74 8.67 12.66
C SER A 192 -4.14 9.07 12.19
N CYS A 193 -4.44 8.88 10.91
CA CYS A 193 -5.79 9.08 10.36
C CYS A 193 -6.78 8.04 10.90
N ARG A 194 -6.34 6.80 11.17
CA ARG A 194 -7.15 5.78 11.85
C ARG A 194 -7.58 6.23 13.24
N HIS A 195 -6.65 6.74 14.06
CA HIS A 195 -6.98 7.27 15.38
C HIS A 195 -7.97 8.44 15.31
N LEU A 196 -7.86 9.29 14.28
CA LEU A 196 -8.81 10.37 14.05
C LEU A 196 -10.21 9.82 13.70
N ILE A 197 -10.30 8.88 12.76
CA ILE A 197 -11.56 8.25 12.33
C ILE A 197 -12.25 7.52 13.49
N GLU A 198 -11.52 6.73 14.28
CA GLU A 198 -12.07 6.04 15.47
C GLU A 198 -12.63 7.02 16.50
N ARG A 199 -11.92 8.12 16.75
CA ARG A 199 -12.40 9.16 17.67
C ARG A 199 -13.63 9.88 17.12
N LEU A 200 -13.71 10.11 15.82
CA LEU A 200 -14.88 10.70 15.17
C LEU A 200 -16.09 9.77 15.24
N ILE A 201 -15.92 8.45 15.01
CA ILE A 201 -17.00 7.46 15.17
C ILE A 201 -17.49 7.40 16.63
N LEU A 202 -16.59 7.50 17.61
CA LEU A 202 -16.98 7.55 19.03
C LEU A 202 -17.78 8.80 19.37
N LEU A 203 -17.39 9.97 18.85
CA LEU A 203 -18.14 11.21 19.02
C LEU A 203 -19.52 11.11 18.37
N PHE A 204 -19.58 10.54 17.16
CA PHE A 204 -20.81 10.30 16.42
C PHE A 204 -21.77 9.35 17.17
N ASN A 205 -21.28 8.21 17.67
CA ASN A 205 -22.07 7.24 18.44
C ASN A 205 -22.65 7.83 19.74
N ARG A 206 -21.98 8.83 20.32
CA ARG A 206 -22.43 9.52 21.54
C ARG A 206 -23.28 10.76 21.25
N ASN A 207 -23.47 11.09 19.98
CA ASN A 207 -24.11 12.32 19.54
C ASN A 207 -23.50 13.58 20.22
N ILE A 208 -22.17 13.60 20.39
CA ILE A 208 -21.42 14.72 20.97
C ILE A 208 -20.79 15.53 19.83
N ASP A 209 -21.14 16.80 19.73
CA ASP A 209 -20.42 17.75 18.88
C ASP A 209 -19.26 18.37 19.66
N PRO A 210 -17.99 18.17 19.26
CA PRO A 210 -16.85 18.80 19.92
C PRO A 210 -16.77 20.31 19.70
N ILE A 211 -17.56 20.88 18.78
CA ILE A 211 -17.57 22.30 18.45
C ILE A 211 -18.89 22.92 18.92
N GLU A 212 -18.82 23.71 20.00
CA GLU A 212 -19.98 24.45 20.50
C GLU A 212 -20.35 25.65 19.59
N HIS A 213 -21.64 25.99 19.54
CA HIS A 213 -22.22 27.11 18.77
C HIS A 213 -22.21 26.99 17.23
N LYS A 214 -22.63 25.84 16.70
CA LYS A 214 -22.94 25.67 15.27
C LYS A 214 -24.39 25.27 15.03
N THR A 215 -24.88 25.58 13.82
CA THR A 215 -26.24 25.22 13.34
C THR A 215 -26.35 23.77 12.88
N THR A 216 -25.23 23.10 12.60
CA THR A 216 -25.16 21.74 12.05
C THR A 216 -24.08 20.97 12.80
N ASN A 217 -24.33 19.70 13.12
CA ASN A 217 -23.38 18.89 13.87
C ASN A 217 -22.06 18.72 13.08
N SER A 218 -20.93 19.14 13.67
CA SER A 218 -19.64 19.16 12.99
C SER A 218 -19.10 17.78 12.64
N VAL A 219 -19.46 16.76 13.43
CA VAL A 219 -19.07 15.36 13.19
C VAL A 219 -19.88 14.78 12.05
N ILE A 220 -21.20 15.02 12.02
CA ILE A 220 -22.08 14.56 10.93
C ILE A 220 -21.64 15.21 9.61
N LYS A 221 -21.38 16.52 9.64
CA LYS A 221 -20.86 17.25 8.50
C LYS A 221 -19.53 16.68 8.00
N PHE A 222 -18.61 16.35 8.91
CA PHE A 222 -17.34 15.74 8.54
C PHE A 222 -17.54 14.40 7.81
N PHE A 223 -18.42 13.53 8.31
CA PHE A 223 -18.72 12.29 7.62
C PHE A 223 -19.41 12.53 6.28
N ALA A 224 -20.34 13.48 6.20
CA ALA A 224 -21.00 13.82 4.94
C ALA A 224 -19.99 14.30 3.89
N ASP A 225 -19.10 15.22 4.25
CA ASP A 225 -18.03 15.70 3.37
C ASP A 225 -17.09 14.55 2.93
N LEU A 226 -16.80 13.59 3.83
CA LEU A 226 -15.97 12.42 3.55
C LEU A 226 -16.64 11.43 2.57
N PHE A 227 -17.96 11.22 2.70
CA PHE A 227 -18.71 10.31 1.83
C PHE A 227 -19.15 10.96 0.51
N ASP A 228 -19.29 12.28 0.45
CA ASP A 228 -19.61 12.99 -0.80
C ASP A 228 -18.41 13.15 -1.73
N ASP A 229 -17.18 13.05 -1.20
CA ASP A 229 -15.95 13.14 -1.98
C ASP A 229 -15.96 12.16 -3.16
N GLN A 230 -15.71 12.65 -4.38
CA GLN A 230 -15.66 11.82 -5.59
C GLN A 230 -14.39 10.97 -5.68
N ASN A 231 -13.40 11.23 -4.83
CA ASN A 231 -12.19 10.42 -4.76
C ASN A 231 -12.38 9.20 -3.83
N THR A 232 -11.47 8.24 -3.93
CA THR A 232 -11.44 7.02 -3.09
C THR A 232 -11.02 7.30 -1.64
N THR A 233 -11.10 8.55 -1.16
CA THR A 233 -10.65 8.95 0.19
C THR A 233 -11.41 8.21 1.29
N SER A 234 -12.73 8.03 1.15
CA SER A 234 -13.50 7.21 2.08
C SER A 234 -13.13 5.74 1.99
N ASP A 235 -12.88 5.20 0.78
CA ASP A 235 -12.43 3.81 0.58
C ASP A 235 -11.05 3.55 1.22
N ILE A 236 -10.20 4.58 1.29
CA ILE A 236 -8.86 4.50 1.88
C ILE A 236 -8.89 4.68 3.41
N LEU A 237 -9.77 5.55 3.92
CA LEU A 237 -9.80 5.93 5.34
C LEU A 237 -10.80 5.14 6.20
N LEU A 238 -11.87 4.61 5.60
CA LEU A 238 -12.92 3.86 6.28
C LEU A 238 -12.98 2.42 5.75
N PHE A 239 -12.72 1.45 6.63
CA PHE A 239 -12.93 0.04 6.31
C PHE A 239 -14.42 -0.26 6.22
N ASP A 240 -14.78 -1.32 5.50
CA ASP A 240 -16.18 -1.77 5.38
C ASP A 240 -16.87 -1.92 6.74
N SER A 241 -16.15 -2.38 7.76
CA SER A 241 -16.65 -2.50 9.14
C SER A 241 -16.98 -1.15 9.79
N ASP A 242 -16.18 -0.10 9.52
CA ASP A 242 -16.45 1.24 10.05
C ASP A 242 -17.70 1.83 9.40
N GLN A 243 -17.87 1.61 8.10
CA GLN A 243 -19.04 2.05 7.36
C GLN A 243 -20.30 1.35 7.85
N CYS A 244 -20.26 0.03 8.09
CA CYS A 244 -21.35 -0.70 8.74
C CYS A 244 -21.70 -0.12 10.11
N LEU A 245 -20.70 0.14 10.97
CA LEU A 245 -20.92 0.73 12.30
C LEU A 245 -21.56 2.11 12.22
N ILE A 246 -21.12 2.95 11.27
CA ILE A 246 -21.73 4.27 11.02
C ILE A 246 -23.22 4.08 10.64
N ILE A 247 -23.56 3.13 9.77
CA ILE A 247 -24.95 2.82 9.41
C ILE A 247 -25.75 2.31 10.62
N GLU A 248 -25.17 1.47 11.49
CA GLU A 248 -25.86 1.01 12.70
C GLU A 248 -26.17 2.16 13.67
N ILE A 249 -25.23 3.08 13.84
CA ILE A 249 -25.43 4.29 14.64
C ILE A 249 -26.56 5.11 14.02
N ILE A 250 -26.50 5.39 12.71
CA ILE A 250 -27.56 6.10 11.99
C ILE A 250 -28.91 5.41 12.17
N SER A 251 -28.98 4.09 11.99
CA SER A 251 -30.22 3.33 12.12
C SER A 251 -30.83 3.46 13.50
N ARG A 252 -30.02 3.40 14.56
CA ARG A 252 -30.51 3.58 15.94
C ARG A 252 -30.99 5.01 16.18
N GLU A 253 -30.22 6.00 15.73
CA GLU A 253 -30.60 7.40 15.88
C GLU A 253 -31.91 7.72 15.13
N LEU A 254 -32.11 7.16 13.93
CA LEU A 254 -33.36 7.32 13.19
C LEU A 254 -34.53 6.60 13.88
N THR A 255 -34.35 5.39 14.40
CA THR A 255 -35.45 4.69 15.10
C THR A 255 -35.91 5.40 16.36
N ASP A 256 -35.01 6.13 17.03
CA ASP A 256 -35.32 6.84 18.29
C ASP A 256 -35.82 8.28 18.07
N ARG A 257 -35.73 8.82 16.84
CA ARG A 257 -36.09 10.21 16.50
C ARG A 257 -37.41 10.33 15.77
N LEU A 258 -38.02 11.52 15.85
CA LEU A 258 -39.26 11.83 15.14
C LEU A 258 -38.95 12.31 13.72
N CYS A 259 -39.87 12.03 12.79
CA CYS A 259 -39.80 12.48 11.40
C CYS A 259 -39.92 14.02 11.25
N THR A 260 -40.29 14.70 12.34
CA THR A 260 -40.43 16.17 12.45
C THR A 260 -39.12 16.87 12.80
N ASP A 261 -38.09 16.15 13.22
CA ASP A 261 -36.88 16.76 13.77
C ASP A 261 -35.90 17.14 12.64
N GLU A 262 -35.31 18.33 12.71
CA GLU A 262 -34.30 18.79 11.73
C GLU A 262 -33.04 17.91 11.76
N ALA A 263 -32.69 17.39 12.94
CA ALA A 263 -31.57 16.44 13.09
C ALA A 263 -31.80 15.15 12.29
N THR A 264 -33.05 14.70 12.15
CA THR A 264 -33.39 13.52 11.33
C THR A 264 -32.99 13.73 9.86
N THR A 265 -33.12 14.96 9.37
CA THR A 265 -32.68 15.34 8.00
C THR A 265 -31.18 15.15 7.82
N GLU A 266 -30.37 15.50 8.84
CA GLU A 266 -28.91 15.35 8.78
C GLU A 266 -28.50 13.87 8.69
N TYR A 267 -29.11 13.00 9.52
CA TYR A 267 -28.86 11.56 9.49
C TYR A 267 -29.33 10.89 8.20
N LEU A 268 -30.49 11.29 7.66
CA LEU A 268 -31.00 10.77 6.39
C LEU A 268 -30.11 11.18 5.21
N SER A 269 -29.62 12.42 5.20
CA SER A 269 -28.71 12.91 4.16
C SER A 269 -27.37 12.17 4.20
N LEU A 270 -26.81 11.94 5.39
CA LEU A 270 -25.60 11.15 5.54
C LEU A 270 -25.80 9.70 5.07
N LEU A 271 -26.93 9.09 5.41
CA LEU A 271 -27.26 7.74 4.97
C LEU A 271 -27.33 7.64 3.43
N GLU A 272 -27.98 8.60 2.77
CA GLU A 272 -28.08 8.65 1.32
C GLU A 272 -26.69 8.71 0.65
N LEU A 273 -25.79 9.55 1.16
CA LEU A 273 -24.40 9.65 0.67
C LEU A 273 -23.63 8.33 0.81
N ILE A 274 -23.74 7.67 1.97
CA ILE A 274 -23.07 6.38 2.23
C ILE A 274 -23.54 5.31 1.24
N LEU A 275 -24.87 5.21 1.05
CA LEU A 275 -25.46 4.24 0.14
C LEU A 275 -25.08 4.52 -1.31
N ARG A 276 -25.01 5.80 -1.71
CA ARG A 276 -24.67 6.22 -3.08
C ARG A 276 -23.28 5.78 -3.50
N LYS A 277 -22.33 5.85 -2.57
CA LYS A 277 -20.91 5.60 -2.85
C LYS A 277 -20.54 4.11 -2.79
N HIS A 278 -21.13 3.33 -1.88
CA HIS A 278 -20.65 1.98 -1.60
C HIS A 278 -21.73 0.91 -1.82
N THR A 279 -21.67 0.24 -2.98
CA THR A 279 -22.58 -0.86 -3.34
C THR A 279 -22.37 -2.13 -2.52
N ILE A 280 -21.21 -2.31 -1.88
CA ILE A 280 -20.80 -3.55 -1.19
C ILE A 280 -21.46 -3.71 0.19
N ILE A 281 -21.89 -2.61 0.83
CA ILE A 281 -22.43 -2.63 2.21
C ILE A 281 -23.73 -3.46 2.33
N ARG A 282 -24.45 -3.66 1.21
CA ARG A 282 -25.69 -4.44 1.14
C ARG A 282 -25.56 -5.88 1.62
N GLU A 283 -24.42 -6.53 1.37
CA GLU A 283 -24.25 -7.95 1.68
C GLU A 283 -23.75 -8.18 3.11
N THR A 284 -23.24 -7.13 3.78
CA THR A 284 -22.50 -7.24 5.04
C THR A 284 -23.15 -6.53 6.23
N CYS A 285 -23.99 -5.50 6.03
CA CYS A 285 -24.68 -4.79 7.12
C CYS A 285 -26.09 -5.36 7.39
N THR A 286 -26.36 -5.77 8.64
CA THR A 286 -27.56 -6.56 9.01
C THR A 286 -28.80 -5.75 9.39
N ARG A 287 -28.74 -4.41 9.38
CA ARG A 287 -29.83 -3.55 9.93
C ARG A 287 -30.72 -2.85 8.89
N TYR A 288 -30.67 -3.28 7.64
CA TYR A 288 -31.52 -2.71 6.59
C TYR A 288 -33.02 -2.94 6.83
N ASP A 289 -33.42 -4.06 7.43
CA ASP A 289 -34.83 -4.34 7.75
C ASP A 289 -35.42 -3.36 8.79
N GLU A 290 -34.60 -2.92 9.74
CA GLU A 290 -34.99 -1.93 10.75
C GLU A 290 -35.13 -0.55 10.12
N LEU A 291 -34.21 -0.16 9.23
CA LEU A 291 -34.31 1.07 8.45
C LEU A 291 -35.57 1.08 7.57
N GLN A 292 -35.86 -0.03 6.89
CA GLN A 292 -37.08 -0.16 6.08
C GLN A 292 -38.35 -0.03 6.93
N THR A 293 -38.37 -0.63 8.12
CA THR A 293 -39.49 -0.51 9.07
C THR A 293 -39.64 0.92 9.58
N CYS A 294 -38.53 1.58 9.90
CA CYS A 294 -38.48 3.00 10.29
C CYS A 294 -39.02 3.88 9.16
N PHE A 295 -38.60 3.67 7.92
CA PHE A 295 -39.05 4.43 6.75
C PHE A 295 -40.55 4.27 6.48
N ARG A 296 -41.11 3.05 6.62
CA ARG A 296 -42.57 2.84 6.55
C ARG A 296 -43.30 3.66 7.61
N SER A 297 -42.80 3.67 8.84
CA SER A 297 -43.38 4.46 9.95
C SER A 297 -43.35 5.96 9.63
N TYR A 298 -42.21 6.46 9.18
CA TYR A 298 -42.01 7.85 8.77
C TYR A 298 -42.93 8.29 7.64
N LEU A 299 -43.07 7.47 6.58
CA LEU A 299 -43.96 7.77 5.46
C LEU A 299 -45.43 7.76 5.86
N SER A 300 -45.84 6.90 6.81
CA SER A 300 -47.21 6.86 7.33
C SER A 300 -47.55 8.02 8.27
N THR A 301 -46.55 8.70 8.83
CA THR A 301 -46.74 9.79 9.80
C THR A 301 -47.16 11.07 9.09
N GLU A 302 -48.35 11.63 9.34
CA GLU A 302 -48.88 12.81 8.60
C GLU A 302 -47.96 14.04 8.68
N ASN A 303 -47.39 14.34 9.86
CA ASN A 303 -46.63 15.55 10.13
C ASN A 303 -45.12 15.47 9.80
N CYS A 304 -44.65 14.46 9.06
CA CYS A 304 -43.23 14.37 8.72
C CYS A 304 -42.75 15.56 7.85
N LEU A 305 -41.54 16.07 8.10
CA LEU A 305 -40.90 17.10 7.27
C LEU A 305 -40.82 16.66 5.80
N SER A 306 -41.05 17.62 4.89
CA SER A 306 -41.05 17.38 3.44
C SER A 306 -39.71 16.87 2.91
N GLU A 307 -38.62 17.40 3.46
CA GLU A 307 -37.24 17.05 3.15
C GLU A 307 -36.95 15.61 3.53
N ASN A 308 -37.36 15.19 4.73
CA ASN A 308 -37.21 13.81 5.20
C ASN A 308 -37.95 12.83 4.30
N ARG A 309 -39.22 13.13 3.95
CA ARG A 309 -39.98 12.31 3.00
C ARG A 309 -39.32 12.23 1.63
N PHE A 310 -38.76 13.33 1.14
CA PHE A 310 -38.08 13.37 -0.14
C PHE A 310 -36.86 12.44 -0.15
N ILE A 311 -35.97 12.57 0.84
CA ILE A 311 -34.76 11.76 0.94
C ILE A 311 -35.12 10.26 1.07
N ILE A 312 -36.10 9.92 1.91
CA ILE A 312 -36.55 8.54 2.10
C ILE A 312 -37.07 7.95 0.78
N ASN A 313 -37.89 8.69 0.03
CA ASN A 313 -38.40 8.21 -1.26
C ASN A 313 -37.29 8.05 -2.30
N GLU A 314 -36.28 8.92 -2.30
CA GLU A 314 -35.11 8.78 -3.17
C GLU A 314 -34.32 7.51 -2.85
N ILE A 315 -34.05 7.24 -1.56
CA ILE A 315 -33.38 6.01 -1.13
C ILE A 315 -34.20 4.79 -1.54
N ILE A 316 -35.51 4.77 -1.24
CA ILE A 316 -36.41 3.66 -1.61
C ILE A 316 -36.35 3.38 -3.12
N ARG A 317 -36.43 4.44 -3.94
CA ARG A 317 -36.42 4.34 -5.40
C ARG A 317 -35.09 3.84 -5.96
N GLN A 318 -33.97 4.32 -5.42
CA GLN A 318 -32.65 3.96 -5.93
C GLN A 318 -32.25 2.53 -5.54
N TYR A 319 -32.76 2.04 -4.43
CA TYR A 319 -32.30 0.79 -3.82
C TYR A 319 -33.35 -0.32 -3.79
N ASP A 320 -34.54 -0.13 -4.36
CA ASP A 320 -35.67 -1.09 -4.25
C ASP A 320 -35.90 -1.54 -2.79
N TRP A 321 -35.69 -0.62 -1.86
CA TRP A 321 -36.05 -0.85 -0.46
C TRP A 321 -37.54 -0.60 -0.36
N LEU A 322 -38.35 -1.65 -0.52
CA LEU A 322 -39.81 -1.76 -0.25
C LEU A 322 -40.61 -2.34 -1.41
#